data_AF-A0A957LFX5-F1
#
_entry.id   AF-A0A957LFX5-F1
#
_cell.length_a   1.000
_cell.length_b   1.000
_cell.length_c   1.000
_cell.angle_alpha   90.00
_cell.angle_beta   90.00
_cell.angle_gamma   90.00
#
_symmetry.space_group_name_H-M   'P 1'
#
loop_
_entity.id
_entity.type
_entity.pdbx_description
1 polymer ?
#
loop_
_entity_poly.entity_id
_entity_poly.type
_entity_poly.pdbx_seq_one_letter_code
_entity_poly.pdbx_strand_id
1 'polypeptide(L)'
;MIISMFLSHLVGDYVLQWDSLAMWKARAMSGIIAHCLVVAAVTFLFAMPFGGNWWQIALMISIGHFIIDAVQLPITSRPSPPGMFALARFTADQVAHALVILGALYWGGYLNFGNMAAYTMAEIRAMPQLVYIFGYTCLAMPAWVMLEFIIYGLVKGSAPDFSRATNKYVGSMERWLIMTCVLLGQYLLVPLVAAPRFLFERPRINDADTREMNLYIAKLLASIMLAVTLGLVLRRLVP
;
A
#
# COMPACT_ATOMS: atom_id res chain seq x y z
N MET A 1 15.16 -11.18 -0.48
CA MET A 1 14.85 -10.19 0.57
C MET A 1 14.13 -8.97 0.00
N ILE A 2 14.07 -8.78 -1.33
CA ILE A 2 13.41 -7.64 -1.97
C ILE A 2 11.93 -7.62 -1.61
N ILE A 3 11.22 -8.72 -1.91
CA ILE A 3 9.77 -8.82 -1.67
C ILE A 3 9.48 -8.77 -0.18
N SER A 4 10.32 -9.41 0.63
CA SER A 4 10.18 -9.41 2.10
C SER A 4 10.25 -8.00 2.71
N MET A 5 11.17 -7.14 2.25
CA MET A 5 11.32 -5.78 2.82
C MET A 5 10.22 -4.84 2.35
N PHE A 6 9.75 -4.96 1.10
CA PHE A 6 8.56 -4.21 0.68
C PHE A 6 7.31 -4.67 1.41
N LEU A 7 7.15 -5.98 1.62
CA LEU A 7 6.04 -6.53 2.40
C LEU A 7 6.09 -6.07 3.85
N SER A 8 7.26 -6.10 4.51
CA SER A 8 7.39 -5.66 5.91
C SER A 8 7.03 -4.18 6.08
N HIS A 9 7.44 -3.33 5.13
CA HIS A 9 7.04 -1.93 5.11
C HIS A 9 5.52 -1.78 4.98
N LEU A 10 4.87 -2.44 4.01
CA LEU A 10 3.41 -2.35 3.86
C LEU A 10 2.65 -2.89 5.08
N VAL A 11 3.13 -3.97 5.69
CA VAL A 11 2.55 -4.54 6.90
C VAL A 11 2.70 -3.56 8.07
N GLY A 12 3.88 -2.99 8.27
CA GLY A 12 4.13 -2.01 9.33
C GLY A 12 3.31 -0.72 9.17
N ASP A 13 3.33 -0.12 7.97
CA ASP A 13 2.74 1.20 7.73
C ASP A 13 1.22 1.19 7.53
N TYR A 14 0.63 0.08 7.12
CA TYR A 14 -0.79 0.03 6.78
C TYR A 14 -1.57 -1.03 7.54
N VAL A 15 -1.03 -2.24 7.69
CA VAL A 15 -1.78 -3.34 8.31
C VAL A 15 -1.76 -3.23 9.82
N LEU A 16 -0.59 -2.95 10.40
CA LEU A 16 -0.39 -2.82 11.85
C LEU A 16 -0.49 -1.37 12.34
N GLN A 17 -0.63 -0.41 11.44
CA GLN A 17 -0.91 0.98 11.80
C GLN A 17 -2.42 1.19 11.97
N TRP A 18 -2.92 1.04 13.19
CA TRP A 18 -4.33 1.34 13.50
C TRP A 18 -4.59 2.86 13.55
N ASP A 19 -5.85 3.26 13.49
CA ASP A 19 -6.25 4.66 13.26
C ASP A 19 -5.73 5.61 14.36
N SER A 20 -5.73 5.20 15.63
CA SER A 20 -5.20 6.04 16.71
C SER A 20 -3.68 6.16 16.71
N LEU A 21 -2.94 5.14 16.25
CA LEU A 21 -1.49 5.24 16.05
C LEU A 21 -1.15 6.22 14.93
N ALA A 22 -1.88 6.15 13.80
CA ALA A 22 -1.72 7.08 12.70
C ALA A 22 -1.98 8.54 13.14
N MET A 23 -3.06 8.78 13.90
CA MET A 23 -3.37 10.10 14.46
C MET A 23 -2.35 10.59 15.49
N TRP A 24 -1.72 9.67 16.25
CA TRP A 24 -0.70 10.04 17.22
C TRP A 24 0.62 10.40 16.54
N LYS A 25 1.07 9.55 15.59
CA LYS A 25 2.24 9.77 14.73
C LYS A 25 2.19 11.13 14.03
N ALA A 26 1.02 11.53 13.53
CA ALA A 26 0.86 12.81 12.83
C ALA A 26 1.06 14.06 13.72
N ARG A 27 0.98 13.91 15.05
CA ARG A 27 0.95 15.04 16.01
C ARG A 27 2.14 15.10 16.95
N ALA A 28 2.84 14.01 17.21
CA ALA A 28 3.91 13.97 18.21
C ALA A 28 5.04 13.00 17.86
N MET A 29 6.26 13.36 18.25
CA MET A 29 7.45 12.52 18.09
C MET A 29 7.30 11.18 18.82
N SER A 30 6.65 11.15 19.97
CA SER A 30 6.39 9.89 20.70
C SER A 30 5.53 8.91 19.89
N GLY A 31 4.60 9.41 19.08
CA GLY A 31 3.81 8.58 18.17
C GLY A 31 4.61 8.04 17.00
N ILE A 32 5.55 8.84 16.47
CA ILE A 32 6.51 8.39 15.46
C ILE A 32 7.41 7.29 16.03
N ILE A 33 7.94 7.46 17.24
CA ILE A 33 8.76 6.45 17.88
C ILE A 33 7.97 5.15 18.05
N ALA A 34 6.74 5.21 18.58
CA ALA A 34 5.89 4.04 18.75
C ALA A 34 5.62 3.31 17.41
N HIS A 35 5.29 4.08 16.36
CA HIS A 35 5.09 3.54 15.01
C HIS A 35 6.35 2.88 14.47
N CYS A 36 7.49 3.57 14.54
CA CYS A 36 8.75 3.08 14.01
C CYS A 36 9.27 1.84 14.76
N LEU A 37 8.93 1.68 16.05
CA LEU A 37 9.21 0.45 16.78
C LEU A 37 8.41 -0.74 16.24
N VAL A 38 7.14 -0.54 15.88
CA VAL A 38 6.32 -1.56 15.21
C VAL A 38 6.92 -1.90 13.85
N VAL A 39 7.22 -0.89 13.02
CA VAL A 39 7.84 -1.09 11.70
C VAL A 39 9.20 -1.80 11.82
N ALA A 40 10.03 -1.42 12.78
CA ALA A 40 11.31 -2.06 13.03
C ALA A 40 11.12 -3.53 13.43
N ALA A 41 10.24 -3.83 14.39
CA ALA A 41 9.98 -5.19 14.82
C ALA A 41 9.53 -6.09 13.65
N VAL A 42 8.63 -5.58 12.79
CA VAL A 42 8.14 -6.30 11.60
C VAL A 42 9.26 -6.44 10.56
N THR A 43 10.05 -5.40 10.33
CA THR A 43 11.18 -5.44 9.38
C THR A 43 12.22 -6.47 9.81
N PHE A 44 12.56 -6.52 11.10
CA PHE A 44 13.45 -7.54 11.65
C PHE A 44 12.86 -8.95 11.52
N LEU A 45 11.58 -9.13 11.83
CA LEU A 45 10.90 -10.43 11.70
C LEU A 45 10.95 -10.96 10.25
N PHE A 46 10.71 -10.09 9.27
CA PHE A 46 10.73 -10.46 7.85
C PHE A 46 12.16 -10.58 7.29
N ALA A 47 13.16 -9.95 7.91
CA ALA A 47 14.57 -10.08 7.52
C ALA A 47 15.25 -11.30 8.13
N MET A 48 14.85 -11.75 9.31
CA MET A 48 15.49 -12.84 10.07
C MET A 48 15.68 -14.16 9.31
N PRO A 49 14.78 -14.59 8.40
CA PRO A 49 14.98 -15.81 7.62
C PRO A 49 16.13 -15.72 6.60
N PHE A 50 16.64 -14.53 6.32
CA PHE A 50 17.74 -14.32 5.39
C PHE A 50 19.08 -14.46 6.12
N GLY A 51 20.09 -15.06 5.48
CA GLY A 51 21.41 -15.25 6.07
C GLY A 51 22.28 -13.98 6.12
N GLY A 52 23.56 -14.11 6.47
CA GLY A 52 24.54 -13.02 6.31
C GLY A 52 24.21 -11.74 7.10
N ASN A 53 24.22 -10.59 6.42
CA ASN A 53 24.09 -9.25 6.98
C ASN A 53 22.63 -8.73 7.05
N TRP A 54 21.66 -9.63 7.22
CA TRP A 54 20.23 -9.30 7.25
C TRP A 54 19.87 -8.26 8.33
N TRP A 55 20.49 -8.35 9.52
CA TRP A 55 20.14 -7.48 10.64
C TRP A 55 20.66 -6.06 10.45
N GLN A 56 21.81 -5.86 9.79
CA GLN A 56 22.32 -4.54 9.43
C GLN A 56 21.39 -3.86 8.43
N ILE A 57 20.86 -4.63 7.47
CA ILE A 57 19.92 -4.13 6.46
C ILE A 57 18.58 -3.76 7.13
N ALA A 58 18.05 -4.63 7.98
CA ALA A 58 16.83 -4.35 8.75
C ALA A 58 16.99 -3.11 9.64
N LEU A 59 18.16 -2.96 10.29
CA LEU A 59 18.50 -1.79 11.09
C LEU A 59 18.55 -0.52 10.24
N MET A 60 19.21 -0.56 9.08
CA MET A 60 19.31 0.59 8.19
C MET A 60 17.95 1.02 7.64
N ILE A 61 17.10 0.07 7.26
CA ILE A 61 15.72 0.34 6.84
C ILE A 61 14.93 0.97 7.99
N SER A 62 15.04 0.42 9.20
CA SER A 62 14.32 0.93 10.38
C SER A 62 14.74 2.36 10.74
N ILE A 63 16.05 2.66 10.68
CA ILE A 63 16.57 4.02 10.91
C ILE A 63 16.10 4.96 9.81
N GLY A 64 16.20 4.55 8.53
CA GLY A 64 15.74 5.36 7.42
C GLY A 64 14.24 5.67 7.47
N HIS A 65 13.43 4.68 7.84
CA HIS A 65 11.99 4.83 8.08
C HIS A 65 11.71 5.89 9.16
N PHE A 66 12.38 5.78 10.32
CA PHE A 66 12.25 6.76 11.40
C PHE A 66 12.64 8.17 10.95
N ILE A 67 13.74 8.32 10.20
CA ILE A 67 14.17 9.64 9.70
C ILE A 67 13.13 10.24 8.76
N ILE A 68 12.58 9.46 7.82
CA ILE A 68 11.56 9.94 6.87
C ILE A 68 10.32 10.43 7.64
N ASP A 69 9.81 9.61 8.55
CA ASP A 69 8.64 9.96 9.36
C ASP A 69 8.88 11.18 10.26
N ALA A 70 10.06 11.27 10.88
CA ALA A 70 10.44 12.41 11.72
C ALA A 70 10.51 13.72 10.93
N VAL A 71 11.05 13.68 9.70
CA VAL A 71 11.11 14.85 8.80
C VAL A 71 9.71 15.28 8.33
N GLN A 72 8.76 14.35 8.23
CA GLN A 72 7.37 14.67 7.88
C GLN A 72 6.60 15.38 9.01
N LEU A 73 6.97 15.19 10.28
CA LEU A 73 6.20 15.67 11.44
C LEU A 73 5.84 17.16 11.39
N PRO A 74 6.74 18.10 11.06
CA PRO A 74 6.40 19.53 11.00
C PRO A 74 5.38 19.86 9.90
N ILE A 75 5.29 19.02 8.86
CA ILE A 75 4.35 19.17 7.75
C ILE A 75 2.99 18.58 8.14
N THR A 76 2.97 17.38 8.75
CA THR A 76 1.74 16.68 9.12
C THR A 76 1.05 17.24 10.36
N SER A 77 1.79 17.92 11.23
CA SER A 77 1.25 18.61 12.41
C SER A 77 0.48 19.89 12.06
N ARG A 78 0.56 20.34 10.81
CA ARG A 78 -0.21 21.47 10.27
C ARG A 78 -1.39 20.97 9.43
N PRO A 79 -2.49 21.74 9.31
CA PRO A 79 -3.55 21.41 8.37
C PRO A 79 -2.97 21.23 6.96
N SER A 80 -3.21 20.06 6.36
CA SER A 80 -2.67 19.77 5.03
C SER A 80 -3.30 20.72 4.00
N PRO A 81 -2.50 21.30 3.08
CA PRO A 81 -3.03 22.01 1.93
C PRO A 81 -3.96 21.07 1.12
N PRO A 82 -5.11 21.56 0.64
CA PRO A 82 -6.02 20.73 -0.13
C PRO A 82 -5.41 20.30 -1.47
N GLY A 83 -5.83 19.12 -1.96
CA GLY A 83 -5.67 18.73 -3.35
C GLY A 83 -4.33 18.07 -3.68
N MET A 84 -3.76 18.46 -4.83
CA MET A 84 -2.61 17.80 -5.46
C MET A 84 -1.35 17.79 -4.59
N PHE A 85 -1.21 18.73 -3.66
CA PHE A 85 -0.13 18.72 -2.68
C PHE A 85 -0.18 17.49 -1.76
N ALA A 86 -1.37 17.09 -1.31
CA ALA A 86 -1.50 15.93 -0.43
C ALA A 86 -1.12 14.62 -1.17
N LEU A 87 -1.52 14.50 -2.44
CA LEU A 87 -1.10 13.40 -3.31
C LEU A 87 0.43 13.43 -3.54
N ALA A 88 1.00 14.59 -3.86
CA ALA A 88 2.45 14.71 -4.07
C ALA A 88 3.24 14.36 -2.81
N ARG A 89 2.80 14.80 -1.62
CA ARG A 89 3.41 14.45 -0.34
C ARG A 89 3.34 12.95 -0.06
N PHE A 90 2.17 12.35 -0.27
CA PHE A 90 1.98 10.90 -0.15
C PHE A 90 2.91 10.13 -1.10
N THR A 91 2.98 10.53 -2.38
CA THR A 91 3.87 9.89 -3.36
C THR A 91 5.34 10.05 -2.98
N ALA A 92 5.76 11.26 -2.59
CA ALA A 92 7.14 11.53 -2.17
C ALA A 92 7.53 10.70 -0.95
N ASP A 93 6.61 10.53 0.00
CA ASP A 93 6.78 9.67 1.17
C ASP A 93 7.06 8.20 0.78
N GLN A 94 6.18 7.62 -0.05
CA GLN A 94 6.32 6.22 -0.47
C GLN A 94 7.58 5.99 -1.31
N VAL A 95 7.96 6.96 -2.16
CA VAL A 95 9.21 6.92 -2.92
C VAL A 95 10.42 6.97 -1.99
N ALA A 96 10.42 7.83 -0.97
CA ALA A 96 11.53 7.91 -0.01
C ALA A 96 11.75 6.58 0.72
N HIS A 97 10.67 5.95 1.21
CA HIS A 97 10.75 4.64 1.86
C HIS A 97 11.25 3.55 0.90
N ALA A 98 10.74 3.53 -0.33
CA ALA A 98 11.21 2.59 -1.35
C ALA A 98 12.70 2.77 -1.67
N LEU A 99 13.20 4.01 -1.74
CA LEU A 99 14.61 4.29 -1.98
C LEU A 99 15.50 3.82 -0.82
N VAL A 100 15.07 4.00 0.43
CA VAL A 100 15.77 3.46 1.61
C VAL A 100 15.85 1.94 1.52
N ILE A 101 14.73 1.26 1.23
CA ILE A 101 14.68 -0.20 1.09
C ILE A 101 15.63 -0.67 -0.02
N LEU A 102 15.53 -0.10 -1.21
CA LEU A 102 16.36 -0.47 -2.36
C LEU A 102 17.84 -0.19 -2.10
N GLY A 103 18.17 0.96 -1.52
CA GLY A 103 19.53 1.31 -1.15
C GLY A 103 20.12 0.34 -0.13
N ALA A 104 19.31 -0.09 0.85
CA ALA A 104 19.74 -1.04 1.86
C ALA A 104 19.93 -2.46 1.33
N LEU A 105 19.05 -2.91 0.43
CA LEU A 105 19.20 -4.17 -0.26
C LEU A 105 20.42 -4.18 -1.18
N TYR A 106 20.68 -3.07 -1.88
CA TYR A 106 21.84 -2.92 -2.76
C TYR A 106 23.15 -2.96 -1.96
N TRP A 107 23.26 -2.13 -0.92
CA TRP A 107 24.42 -2.14 -0.03
C TRP A 107 24.63 -3.50 0.64
N GLY A 108 23.54 -4.15 1.00
CA GLY A 108 23.52 -5.47 1.61
C GLY A 108 23.91 -6.63 0.69
N GLY A 109 24.01 -6.42 -0.62
CA GLY A 109 24.27 -7.48 -1.60
C GLY A 109 23.05 -8.33 -1.98
N TYR A 110 21.85 -7.97 -1.49
CA TYR A 110 20.57 -8.64 -1.79
C TYR A 110 19.90 -8.13 -3.06
N LEU A 111 20.43 -7.06 -3.66
CA LEU A 111 19.98 -6.47 -4.90
C LEU A 111 21.19 -5.99 -5.70
N ASN A 112 21.16 -6.19 -7.02
CA ASN A 112 22.07 -5.54 -7.95
C ASN A 112 21.25 -4.77 -8.99
N PHE A 113 21.45 -3.46 -9.13
CA PHE A 113 20.67 -2.64 -10.06
C PHE A 113 20.86 -3.04 -11.54
N GLY A 114 22.04 -3.51 -11.92
CA GLY A 114 22.32 -3.99 -13.28
C GLY A 114 21.60 -5.29 -13.64
N ASN A 115 21.13 -6.06 -12.65
CA ASN A 115 20.44 -7.32 -12.87
C ASN A 115 19.21 -7.50 -11.95
N MET A 116 18.52 -6.41 -11.62
CA MET A 116 17.42 -6.39 -10.65
C MET A 116 16.32 -7.40 -11.00
N ALA A 117 15.99 -7.53 -12.29
CA ALA A 117 14.98 -8.48 -12.75
C ALA A 117 15.34 -9.92 -12.38
N ALA A 118 16.60 -10.34 -12.54
CA ALA A 118 17.01 -11.70 -12.21
C ALA A 118 16.95 -11.97 -10.69
N TYR A 119 17.38 -11.02 -9.86
CA TYR A 119 17.29 -11.14 -8.40
C TYR A 119 15.84 -11.27 -7.94
N THR A 120 14.95 -10.42 -8.47
CA THR A 120 13.51 -10.48 -8.16
C THR A 120 12.89 -11.79 -8.64
N MET A 121 13.18 -12.24 -9.87
CA MET A 121 12.64 -13.50 -10.39
C MET A 121 13.17 -14.72 -9.62
N ALA A 122 14.42 -14.70 -9.17
CA ALA A 122 14.96 -15.75 -8.32
C ALA A 122 14.22 -15.83 -6.98
N GLU A 123 13.92 -14.70 -6.35
CA GLU A 123 13.13 -14.65 -5.11
C GLU A 123 11.68 -15.12 -5.33
N ILE A 124 11.03 -14.70 -6.42
CA ILE A 124 9.66 -15.16 -6.77
C ILE A 124 9.60 -16.69 -6.86
N ARG A 125 10.59 -17.31 -7.52
CA ARG A 125 10.66 -18.78 -7.65
C ARG A 125 10.98 -19.48 -6.34
N ALA A 126 11.83 -18.88 -5.51
CA ALA A 126 12.23 -19.46 -4.23
C ALA A 126 11.12 -19.37 -3.17
N MET A 127 10.31 -18.31 -3.20
CA MET A 127 9.30 -18.01 -2.17
C MET A 127 7.95 -17.57 -2.79
N PRO A 128 7.31 -18.41 -3.62
CA PRO A 128 6.09 -18.02 -4.34
C PRO A 128 4.93 -17.63 -3.42
N GLN A 129 4.82 -18.26 -2.24
CA GLN A 129 3.81 -17.93 -1.23
C GLN A 129 3.94 -16.49 -0.75
N LEU A 130 5.17 -16.00 -0.59
CA LEU A 130 5.44 -14.63 -0.15
C LEU A 130 4.97 -13.60 -1.19
N VAL A 131 5.07 -13.95 -2.48
CA VAL A 131 4.59 -13.10 -3.57
C VAL A 131 3.07 -12.97 -3.54
N TYR A 132 2.35 -14.07 -3.25
CA TYR A 132 0.89 -14.01 -3.05
C TYR A 132 0.52 -13.17 -1.84
N ILE A 133 1.18 -13.38 -0.69
CA ILE A 133 0.96 -12.57 0.52
C ILE A 133 1.18 -11.09 0.21
N PHE A 134 2.28 -10.76 -0.47
CA PHE A 134 2.57 -9.40 -0.93
C PHE A 134 1.46 -8.84 -1.82
N GLY A 135 0.96 -9.62 -2.77
CA GLY A 135 -0.17 -9.25 -3.62
C GLY A 135 -1.44 -8.91 -2.83
N TYR A 136 -1.84 -9.78 -1.89
CA TYR A 136 -3.00 -9.53 -1.02
C TYR A 136 -2.78 -8.31 -0.12
N THR A 137 -1.58 -8.14 0.45
CA THR A 137 -1.26 -6.95 1.27
C THR A 137 -1.34 -5.67 0.45
N CYS A 138 -0.81 -5.64 -0.78
CA CYS A 138 -0.93 -4.50 -1.69
C CYS A 138 -2.40 -4.10 -1.92
N LEU A 139 -3.29 -5.09 -2.12
CA LEU A 139 -4.72 -4.85 -2.36
C LEU A 139 -5.55 -4.53 -1.10
N ALA A 140 -4.95 -4.58 0.09
CA ALA A 140 -5.64 -4.28 1.33
C ALA A 140 -5.74 -2.75 1.57
N MET A 141 -5.29 -2.31 2.75
CA MET A 141 -5.23 -0.91 3.16
C MET A 141 -4.34 -0.03 2.27
N PRO A 142 -3.17 -0.47 1.77
CA PRO A 142 -2.34 0.35 0.88
C PRO A 142 -3.08 0.78 -0.39
N ALA A 143 -3.70 -0.16 -1.11
CA ALA A 143 -4.51 0.15 -2.30
C ALA A 143 -5.68 1.08 -1.96
N TRP A 144 -6.34 0.89 -0.83
CA TRP A 144 -7.43 1.78 -0.42
C TRP A 144 -6.94 3.22 -0.24
N VAL A 145 -5.87 3.45 0.54
CA VAL A 145 -5.29 4.79 0.76
C VAL A 145 -4.83 5.42 -0.56
N MET A 146 -4.12 4.65 -1.40
CA MET A 146 -3.61 5.11 -2.69
C MET A 146 -4.75 5.55 -3.62
N LEU A 147 -5.79 4.72 -3.76
CA LEU A 147 -6.95 5.03 -4.60
C LEU A 147 -7.70 6.27 -4.08
N GLU A 148 -7.78 6.45 -2.76
CA GLU A 148 -8.39 7.65 -2.18
C GLU A 148 -7.62 8.91 -2.58
N PHE A 149 -6.30 8.95 -2.41
CA PHE A 149 -5.50 10.12 -2.80
C PHE A 149 -5.54 10.41 -4.30
N ILE A 150 -5.39 9.38 -5.15
CA ILE A 150 -5.38 9.56 -6.60
C ILE A 150 -6.74 10.08 -7.08
N ILE A 151 -7.83 9.44 -6.67
CA ILE A 151 -9.14 9.73 -7.27
C ILE A 151 -9.72 11.02 -6.69
N TYR A 152 -9.57 11.30 -5.38
CA TYR A 152 -9.97 12.62 -4.85
C TYR A 152 -9.15 13.75 -5.47
N GLY A 153 -7.84 13.55 -5.63
CA GLY A 153 -6.97 14.53 -6.28
C GLY A 153 -7.40 14.83 -7.72
N LEU A 154 -7.72 13.81 -8.52
CA LEU A 154 -8.11 13.95 -9.92
C LEU A 154 -9.55 14.44 -10.12
N VAL A 155 -10.51 13.98 -9.30
CA VAL A 155 -11.94 14.25 -9.51
C VAL A 155 -12.41 15.49 -8.75
N LYS A 156 -11.92 15.69 -7.51
CA LYS A 156 -12.37 16.80 -6.64
C LYS A 156 -11.33 17.88 -6.44
N GLY A 157 -10.06 17.65 -6.77
CA GLY A 157 -8.98 18.61 -6.53
C GLY A 157 -8.76 18.91 -5.05
N SER A 158 -9.23 18.04 -4.16
CA SER A 158 -9.13 18.19 -2.70
C SER A 158 -8.46 16.95 -2.08
N ALA A 159 -8.00 17.09 -0.83
CA ALA A 159 -7.51 15.93 -0.09
C ALA A 159 -8.69 15.00 0.27
N PRO A 160 -8.49 13.67 0.31
CA PRO A 160 -9.51 12.75 0.78
C PRO A 160 -9.82 12.99 2.27
N ASP A 161 -11.10 12.91 2.63
CA ASP A 161 -11.55 12.94 4.02
C ASP A 161 -11.70 11.51 4.55
N PHE A 162 -10.67 11.05 5.25
CA PHE A 162 -10.65 9.71 5.84
C PHE A 162 -11.58 9.55 7.06
N SER A 163 -12.07 10.64 7.66
CA SER A 163 -12.99 10.56 8.81
C SER A 163 -14.37 9.99 8.45
N ARG A 164 -14.74 10.11 7.17
CA ARG A 164 -16.02 9.62 6.62
C ARG A 164 -15.90 8.25 5.96
N ALA A 165 -14.70 7.68 5.90
CA ALA A 165 -14.47 6.45 5.16
C ALA A 165 -14.82 5.21 6.01
N THR A 166 -16.05 4.73 5.88
CA THR A 166 -16.56 3.60 6.69
C THR A 166 -16.22 2.21 6.13
N ASN A 167 -15.76 2.10 4.88
CA ASN A 167 -15.78 0.82 4.14
C ASN A 167 -14.40 0.28 3.73
N LYS A 168 -13.31 0.67 4.43
CA LYS A 168 -11.93 0.27 4.06
C LYS A 168 -11.70 -1.25 3.97
N TYR A 169 -12.38 -2.02 4.84
CA TYR A 169 -12.29 -3.49 4.85
C TYR A 169 -13.13 -4.15 3.75
N VAL A 170 -14.35 -3.65 3.49
CA VAL A 170 -15.22 -4.19 2.42
C VAL A 170 -14.53 -4.10 1.06
N GLY A 171 -13.97 -2.92 0.74
CA GLY A 171 -13.22 -2.76 -0.52
C GLY A 171 -11.96 -3.63 -0.61
N SER A 172 -11.30 -3.89 0.52
CA SER A 172 -10.15 -4.80 0.57
C SER A 172 -10.58 -6.25 0.30
N MET A 173 -11.67 -6.71 0.92
CA MET A 173 -12.23 -8.04 0.69
C MET A 173 -12.70 -8.23 -0.76
N GLU A 174 -13.36 -7.22 -1.34
CA GLU A 174 -13.77 -7.22 -2.75
C GLU A 174 -12.56 -7.44 -3.68
N ARG A 175 -11.48 -6.66 -3.50
CA ARG A 175 -10.26 -6.80 -4.30
C ARG A 175 -9.59 -8.16 -4.11
N TRP A 176 -9.58 -8.69 -2.88
CA TRP A 176 -9.06 -10.03 -2.61
C TRP A 176 -9.85 -11.11 -3.34
N LEU A 177 -11.19 -11.04 -3.31
CA LEU A 177 -12.06 -11.97 -4.03
C LEU A 177 -11.86 -11.87 -5.55
N ILE A 178 -11.80 -10.64 -6.10
CA ILE A 178 -11.52 -10.40 -7.52
C ILE A 178 -10.17 -11.01 -7.92
N MET A 179 -9.10 -10.72 -7.16
CA MET A 179 -7.78 -11.26 -7.45
C MET A 179 -7.78 -12.79 -7.38
N THR A 180 -8.48 -13.37 -6.41
CA THR A 180 -8.62 -14.83 -6.27
C THR A 180 -9.33 -15.44 -7.48
N CYS A 181 -10.42 -14.84 -7.95
CA CYS A 181 -11.12 -15.27 -9.17
C CYS A 181 -10.18 -15.27 -10.39
N VAL A 182 -9.37 -14.22 -10.53
CA VAL A 182 -8.38 -14.08 -11.63
C VAL A 182 -7.28 -15.13 -11.55
N LEU A 183 -6.74 -15.38 -10.35
CA LEU A 183 -5.73 -16.42 -10.11
C LEU A 183 -6.28 -17.82 -10.46
N LEU A 184 -7.53 -18.10 -10.11
CA LEU A 184 -8.23 -19.36 -10.45
C LEU A 184 -8.73 -19.42 -11.91
N GLY A 185 -8.57 -18.35 -12.69
CA GLY A 185 -9.07 -18.24 -14.06
C GLY A 185 -10.59 -18.12 -14.20
N GLN A 186 -11.28 -17.84 -13.12
CA GLN A 186 -12.73 -17.64 -13.06
C GLN A 186 -13.09 -16.17 -13.34
N TYR A 187 -12.68 -15.63 -14.50
CA TYR A 187 -12.84 -14.22 -14.84
C TYR A 187 -14.32 -13.75 -14.85
N LEU A 188 -15.24 -14.66 -15.18
CA LEU A 188 -16.68 -14.39 -15.21
C LEU A 188 -17.27 -14.08 -13.82
N LEU A 189 -16.57 -14.43 -12.74
CA LEU A 189 -17.00 -14.11 -11.37
C LEU A 189 -16.62 -12.68 -10.95
N VAL A 190 -15.74 -11.98 -11.67
CA VAL A 190 -15.32 -10.61 -11.30
C VAL A 190 -16.50 -9.64 -11.25
N PRO A 191 -17.40 -9.57 -12.26
CA PRO A 191 -18.59 -8.73 -12.18
C PRO A 191 -19.52 -9.11 -11.03
N LEU A 192 -19.63 -10.41 -10.71
CA LEU A 192 -20.46 -10.90 -9.61
C LEU A 192 -19.95 -10.41 -8.25
N VAL A 193 -18.63 -10.41 -8.06
CA VAL A 193 -18.00 -9.89 -6.82
C VAL A 193 -18.17 -8.37 -6.70
N ALA A 194 -18.09 -7.62 -7.81
CA ALA A 194 -18.25 -6.17 -7.82
C ALA A 194 -19.72 -5.71 -7.71
N ALA A 195 -20.69 -6.57 -8.06
CA ALA A 195 -22.10 -6.21 -8.15
C ALA A 195 -22.72 -5.68 -6.84
N PRO A 196 -22.49 -6.25 -5.65
CA PRO A 196 -23.05 -5.72 -4.41
C PRO A 196 -22.67 -4.26 -4.17
N ARG A 197 -21.41 -3.91 -4.42
CA ARG A 197 -20.94 -2.55 -4.28
C ARG A 197 -21.61 -1.62 -5.28
N PHE A 198 -21.71 -2.04 -6.54
CA PHE A 198 -22.40 -1.32 -7.61
C PHE A 198 -23.88 -1.02 -7.29
N LEU A 199 -24.58 -1.98 -6.69
CA LEU A 199 -26.03 -1.92 -6.45
C LEU A 199 -26.38 -1.21 -5.14
N PHE A 200 -25.62 -1.42 -4.07
CA PHE A 200 -25.99 -0.96 -2.73
C PHE A 200 -25.26 0.31 -2.26
N GLU A 201 -24.08 0.63 -2.81
CA GLU A 201 -23.31 1.82 -2.42
C GLU A 201 -23.46 3.00 -3.40
N ARG A 202 -24.32 2.88 -4.41
CA ARG A 202 -24.52 3.94 -5.41
C ARG A 202 -25.20 5.17 -4.77
N PRO A 203 -24.65 6.39 -4.93
CA PRO A 203 -25.32 7.62 -4.49
C PRO A 203 -26.69 7.80 -5.17
N ARG A 204 -27.67 8.39 -4.45
CA ARG A 204 -28.93 8.87 -5.06
C ARG A 204 -28.62 10.04 -6.01
N ILE A 205 -29.55 10.40 -6.90
CA ILE A 205 -29.30 11.38 -7.99
C ILE A 205 -30.08 12.69 -7.73
N ASN A 206 -29.35 13.77 -7.48
CA ASN A 206 -29.66 15.21 -7.51
C ASN A 206 -28.45 15.95 -8.16
N ASP A 207 -28.53 17.24 -8.49
CA ASP A 207 -27.45 17.92 -9.25
C ASP A 207 -26.07 17.95 -8.56
N ALA A 208 -26.03 18.04 -7.22
CA ALA A 208 -24.80 17.88 -6.42
C ALA A 208 -24.24 16.45 -6.46
N ASP A 209 -25.05 15.46 -6.85
CA ASP A 209 -24.69 14.05 -6.91
C ASP A 209 -23.87 13.70 -8.17
N THR A 210 -23.78 14.56 -9.19
CA THR A 210 -23.02 14.21 -10.42
C THR A 210 -21.52 14.02 -10.12
N ARG A 211 -20.92 14.90 -9.30
CA ARG A 211 -19.51 14.74 -8.89
C ARG A 211 -19.30 13.59 -7.93
N GLU A 212 -20.25 13.32 -7.05
CA GLU A 212 -20.20 12.16 -6.14
C GLU A 212 -20.35 10.84 -6.90
N MET A 213 -21.24 10.79 -7.90
CA MET A 213 -21.41 9.67 -8.81
C MET A 213 -20.13 9.41 -9.61
N ASN A 214 -19.51 10.45 -10.16
CA ASN A 214 -18.24 10.32 -10.88
C ASN A 214 -17.12 9.81 -9.97
N LEU A 215 -17.02 10.34 -8.74
CA LEU A 215 -16.06 9.88 -7.74
C LEU A 215 -16.29 8.39 -7.43
N TYR A 216 -17.53 8.00 -7.20
CA TYR A 216 -17.92 6.63 -6.89
C TYR A 216 -17.58 5.66 -8.04
N ILE A 217 -17.98 5.98 -9.27
CA ILE A 217 -17.70 5.16 -10.46
C ILE A 217 -16.19 5.04 -10.69
N ALA A 218 -15.45 6.14 -10.58
CA ALA A 218 -14.00 6.14 -10.74
C ALA A 218 -13.33 5.23 -9.70
N LYS A 219 -13.75 5.29 -8.43
CA LYS A 219 -13.26 4.41 -7.36
C LYS A 219 -13.54 2.94 -7.63
N LEU A 220 -14.76 2.61 -8.05
CA LEU A 220 -15.16 1.24 -8.35
C LEU A 220 -14.31 0.68 -9.51
N LEU A 221 -14.27 1.37 -10.64
CA LEU A 221 -13.53 0.93 -11.83
C LEU A 221 -12.04 0.80 -11.55
N ALA A 222 -11.42 1.79 -10.89
CA ALA A 222 -10.01 1.74 -10.55
C ALA A 222 -9.68 0.60 -9.57
N SER A 223 -10.56 0.33 -8.60
CA SER A 223 -10.41 -0.78 -7.65
C SER A 223 -10.47 -2.13 -8.35
N ILE A 224 -11.42 -2.33 -9.28
CA ILE A 224 -11.54 -3.56 -10.08
C ILE A 224 -10.31 -3.71 -11.00
N MET A 225 -9.94 -2.66 -11.74
CA MET A 225 -8.79 -2.70 -12.65
C MET A 225 -7.50 -3.05 -11.91
N LEU A 226 -7.28 -2.47 -10.71
CA LEU A 226 -6.11 -2.75 -9.89
C LEU A 226 -6.05 -4.22 -9.47
N ALA A 227 -7.15 -4.77 -8.95
CA ALA A 227 -7.22 -6.16 -8.50
C ALA A 227 -7.06 -7.16 -9.67
N VAL A 228 -7.69 -6.89 -10.82
CA VAL A 228 -7.56 -7.73 -12.01
C VAL A 228 -6.13 -7.69 -12.55
N THR A 229 -5.55 -6.50 -12.68
CA THR A 229 -4.19 -6.33 -13.21
C THR A 229 -3.17 -7.05 -12.33
N LEU A 230 -3.25 -6.86 -11.00
CA LEU A 230 -2.33 -7.54 -10.09
C LEU A 230 -2.51 -9.06 -10.12
N GLY A 231 -3.76 -9.55 -10.18
CA GLY A 231 -4.03 -10.98 -10.32
C GLY A 231 -3.44 -11.58 -11.60
N LEU A 232 -3.55 -10.88 -12.73
CA LEU A 232 -2.96 -11.31 -14.01
C LEU A 232 -1.43 -11.32 -13.95
N VAL A 233 -0.83 -10.30 -13.35
CA VAL A 233 0.63 -10.22 -13.14
C VAL A 233 1.10 -11.39 -12.28
N LEU A 234 0.46 -11.63 -11.13
CA LEU A 234 0.83 -12.74 -10.24
C LEU A 234 0.67 -14.10 -10.92
N ARG A 235 -0.44 -14.31 -11.64
CA ARG A 235 -0.66 -15.54 -12.41
C ARG A 235 0.40 -15.78 -13.48
N ARG A 236 1.00 -14.72 -14.03
CA ARG A 236 2.05 -14.82 -15.05
C ARG A 236 3.43 -15.03 -14.46
N LEU A 237 3.72 -14.44 -13.31
CA LEU A 237 5.03 -14.43 -12.66
C LEU A 237 5.26 -15.62 -11.74
N VAL A 238 4.22 -16.09 -11.04
CA VAL A 238 4.31 -17.22 -10.12
C VAL A 238 3.95 -18.51 -10.88
N PRO A 239 4.83 -19.52 -10.89
CA PRO A 239 4.61 -20.78 -11.60
C PRO A 239 3.51 -21.65 -10.98
#